data_AF-J9RNY1-F1
#
_entry.id   AF-J9RNY1-F1
#
_cell.length_a   1.000
_cell.length_b   1.000
_cell.length_c   1.000
_cell.angle_alpha   90.00
_cell.angle_beta   90.00
_cell.angle_gamma   90.00
#
_symmetry.space_group_name_H-M   'P 1'
#
loop_
_entity.id
_entity.type
_entity.pdbx_description
1 polymer ?
#
loop_
_entity_poly.entity_id
_entity_poly.type
_entity_poly.pdbx_seq_one_letter_code
_entity_poly.pdbx_strand_id
1 'polypeptide(L)'
;MPDDVFIAINPDALYTKSKIYVGRALARKAAGDLDEYQLWASLALELLGKAALAHTHPSLVVDPTHWQSMFVAAGINVTTDVKTISAKTLFERLAHLAPRFDKTIQKFCQDIAERRNAELHSADLPFKAMRLEAWEARYWHACDTILHHMSSSFESWLGAGDAEAPRRLLDEAAKALTAAVKLRVEAAKERFEGLKKTSASALPAKPSCVRPSIS
;
A
#
# COMPACT_ATOMS: atom_id res chain seq x y z
N MET A 1 -37.14 -1.03 -10.43
CA MET A 1 -35.86 -1.51 -9.91
C MET A 1 -34.77 -1.34 -10.98
N PRO A 2 -34.08 -0.18 -11.01
CA PRO A 2 -32.89 0.04 -11.83
C PRO A 2 -31.57 -0.03 -11.03
N ASP A 3 -31.63 -0.21 -9.70
CA ASP A 3 -30.49 0.02 -8.80
C ASP A 3 -29.41 -1.08 -8.84
N ASP A 4 -29.73 -2.29 -9.31
CA ASP A 4 -28.79 -3.41 -9.34
C ASP A 4 -27.67 -3.26 -10.37
N VAL A 5 -27.86 -2.48 -11.44
CA VAL A 5 -26.84 -2.39 -12.51
C VAL A 5 -25.60 -1.63 -12.05
N PHE A 6 -25.73 -0.78 -11.04
CA PHE A 6 -24.60 -0.07 -10.46
C PHE A 6 -23.82 -0.91 -9.44
N ILE A 7 -24.32 -2.07 -9.00
CA ILE A 7 -23.73 -2.80 -7.86
C ILE A 7 -22.26 -3.19 -8.09
N ALA A 8 -21.88 -3.48 -9.33
CA ALA A 8 -20.51 -3.86 -9.70
C ALA A 8 -19.49 -2.72 -9.54
N ILE A 9 -19.96 -1.46 -9.56
CA ILE A 9 -19.13 -0.25 -9.46
C ILE A 9 -19.58 0.67 -8.32
N ASN A 10 -20.55 0.21 -7.52
CA ASN A 10 -21.07 0.95 -6.38
C ASN A 10 -20.02 0.89 -5.26
N PRO A 11 -19.58 2.06 -4.73
CA PRO A 11 -18.51 2.11 -3.74
C PRO A 11 -18.86 1.35 -2.46
N ASP A 12 -20.09 1.47 -1.96
CA ASP A 12 -20.54 0.82 -0.72
C ASP A 12 -20.67 -0.70 -0.88
N ALA A 13 -21.14 -1.17 -2.04
CA ALA A 13 -21.22 -2.59 -2.35
C ALA A 13 -19.82 -3.22 -2.44
N LEU A 14 -18.88 -2.55 -3.13
CA LEU A 14 -17.48 -2.97 -3.22
C LEU A 14 -16.81 -2.98 -1.83
N TYR A 15 -17.05 -1.92 -1.04
CA TYR A 15 -16.54 -1.81 0.33
C TYR A 15 -17.09 -2.93 1.23
N THR A 16 -18.40 -3.19 1.18
CA THR A 16 -19.05 -4.26 1.93
C THR A 16 -18.50 -5.62 1.55
N LYS A 17 -18.30 -5.88 0.25
CA LYS A 17 -17.68 -7.13 -0.22
C LYS A 17 -16.23 -7.27 0.26
N SER A 18 -15.48 -6.17 0.28
CA SER A 18 -14.14 -6.13 0.88
C SER A 18 -14.17 -6.51 2.36
N LYS A 19 -15.12 -5.98 3.16
CA LYS A 19 -15.32 -6.37 4.57
C LYS A 19 -15.54 -7.86 4.74
N ILE A 20 -16.40 -8.45 3.92
CA ILE A 20 -16.68 -9.90 3.96
C ILE A 20 -15.40 -10.70 3.68
N TYR A 21 -14.60 -10.27 2.69
CA TYR A 21 -13.41 -11.01 2.29
C TYR A 21 -12.28 -10.89 3.31
N VAL A 22 -12.08 -9.72 3.92
CA VAL A 22 -11.09 -9.60 5.01
C VAL A 22 -11.54 -10.38 6.25
N GLY A 23 -12.84 -10.44 6.55
CA GLY A 23 -13.36 -11.32 7.61
C GLY A 23 -13.05 -12.81 7.35
N ARG A 24 -13.19 -13.27 6.11
CA ARG A 24 -12.76 -14.64 5.72
C ARG A 24 -11.25 -14.82 5.88
N ALA A 25 -10.47 -13.82 5.49
CA ALA A 25 -9.01 -13.84 5.65
C ALA A 25 -8.64 -14.02 7.13
N LEU A 26 -9.22 -13.24 8.04
CA LEU A 26 -8.96 -13.33 9.48
C LEU A 26 -9.39 -14.69 10.07
N ALA A 27 -10.52 -15.24 9.63
CA ALA A 27 -10.94 -16.58 10.03
C ALA A 27 -9.92 -17.66 9.62
N ARG A 28 -9.35 -17.56 8.41
CA ARG A 28 -8.30 -18.47 7.93
C ARG A 28 -7.00 -18.31 8.68
N LYS A 29 -6.61 -17.07 9.00
CA LYS A 29 -5.46 -16.80 9.87
C LYS A 29 -5.64 -17.46 11.24
N ALA A 30 -6.82 -17.36 11.84
CA ALA A 30 -7.12 -17.99 13.13
C ALA A 30 -7.09 -19.53 13.08
N ALA A 31 -7.42 -20.12 11.93
CA ALA A 31 -7.35 -21.56 11.69
C ALA A 31 -5.92 -22.07 11.38
N GLY A 32 -4.96 -21.17 11.12
CA GLY A 32 -3.61 -21.53 10.69
C GLY A 32 -3.45 -21.75 9.18
N ASP A 33 -4.51 -21.51 8.39
CA ASP A 33 -4.53 -21.62 6.93
C ASP A 33 -3.94 -20.34 6.32
N LEU A 34 -2.61 -20.18 6.41
CA LEU A 34 -1.93 -18.92 6.06
C LEU A 34 -1.94 -18.58 4.57
N ASP A 35 -1.94 -19.59 3.70
CA ASP A 35 -2.09 -19.43 2.25
C ASP A 35 -3.49 -18.92 1.89
N GLU A 36 -4.54 -19.54 2.43
CA GLU A 36 -5.91 -19.06 2.27
C GLU A 36 -6.10 -17.65 2.86
N TYR A 37 -5.47 -17.36 4.01
CA TYR A 37 -5.46 -16.02 4.59
C TYR A 37 -4.93 -14.99 3.59
N GLN A 38 -3.76 -15.24 3.00
CA GLN A 38 -3.14 -14.31 2.06
C GLN A 38 -3.95 -14.18 0.75
N LEU A 39 -4.55 -15.28 0.29
CA LEU A 39 -5.45 -15.25 -0.87
C LEU A 39 -6.67 -14.35 -0.61
N TRP A 40 -7.40 -14.59 0.48
CA TRP A 40 -8.57 -13.78 0.85
C TRP A 40 -8.21 -12.32 1.10
N ALA A 41 -7.07 -12.07 1.77
CA ALA A 41 -6.54 -10.73 1.99
C ALA A 41 -6.23 -10.01 0.67
N SER A 42 -5.62 -10.68 -0.31
CA SER A 42 -5.33 -10.10 -1.62
C SER A 42 -6.60 -9.66 -2.37
N LEU A 43 -7.67 -10.44 -2.27
CA LEU A 43 -8.96 -10.15 -2.88
C LEU A 43 -9.67 -9.00 -2.15
N ALA A 44 -9.60 -8.97 -0.82
CA ALA A 44 -10.14 -7.90 0.00
C ALA A 44 -9.47 -6.54 -0.31
N LEU A 45 -8.15 -6.53 -0.48
CA LEU A 45 -7.35 -5.36 -0.84
C LEU A 45 -7.71 -4.80 -2.22
N GLU A 46 -7.89 -5.67 -3.23
CA GLU A 46 -8.33 -5.20 -4.55
C GLU A 46 -9.72 -4.56 -4.48
N LEU A 47 -10.68 -5.19 -3.78
CA LEU A 47 -12.02 -4.65 -3.60
C LEU A 47 -12.02 -3.34 -2.82
N LEU A 48 -11.18 -3.22 -1.78
CA LEU A 48 -11.01 -1.99 -1.00
C LEU A 48 -10.49 -0.86 -1.89
N GLY A 49 -9.47 -1.14 -2.71
CA GLY A 49 -8.96 -0.16 -3.67
C GLY A 49 -10.02 0.27 -4.69
N LYS A 50 -10.79 -0.68 -5.24
CA LYS A 50 -11.89 -0.36 -6.17
C LYS A 50 -12.96 0.48 -5.48
N ALA A 51 -13.32 0.18 -4.24
CA ALA A 51 -14.24 0.99 -3.46
C ALA A 51 -13.72 2.44 -3.30
N ALA A 52 -12.42 2.61 -3.04
CA ALA A 52 -11.81 3.93 -2.91
C ALA A 52 -11.87 4.77 -4.19
N LEU A 53 -11.59 4.15 -5.34
CA LEU A 53 -11.71 4.81 -6.63
C LEU A 53 -13.16 5.12 -6.98
N ALA A 54 -14.08 4.17 -6.78
CA ALA A 54 -15.51 4.37 -7.02
C ALA A 54 -16.11 5.48 -6.14
N HIS A 55 -15.62 5.62 -4.90
CA HIS A 55 -16.02 6.68 -3.98
C HIS A 55 -15.63 8.06 -4.50
N THR A 56 -14.54 8.15 -5.26
CA THR A 56 -14.18 9.39 -5.97
C THR A 56 -15.08 9.56 -7.20
N HIS A 57 -15.15 8.55 -8.08
CA HIS A 57 -16.09 8.52 -9.20
C HIS A 57 -16.15 7.11 -9.85
N PRO A 58 -17.31 6.59 -10.27
CA PRO A 58 -17.42 5.26 -10.89
C PRO A 58 -16.58 5.06 -12.16
N SER A 59 -16.32 6.13 -12.91
CA SER A 59 -15.45 6.11 -14.12
C SER A 59 -14.01 5.66 -13.82
N LEU A 60 -13.58 5.78 -12.55
CA LEU A 60 -12.25 5.36 -12.10
C LEU A 60 -12.13 3.86 -11.85
N VAL A 61 -13.21 3.10 -11.95
CA VAL A 61 -13.21 1.63 -11.74
C VAL A 61 -13.59 0.85 -12.99
N VAL A 62 -14.37 1.44 -13.90
CA VAL A 62 -14.73 0.76 -15.15
C VAL A 62 -13.56 0.62 -16.11
N ASP A 63 -13.60 -0.46 -16.89
CA ASP A 63 -12.63 -0.68 -17.97
C ASP A 63 -12.83 0.38 -19.08
N PRO A 64 -11.84 1.24 -19.35
CA PRO A 64 -11.95 2.28 -20.37
C PRO A 64 -12.07 1.74 -21.80
N THR A 65 -11.74 0.46 -22.03
CA THR A 65 -11.85 -0.19 -23.34
C THR A 65 -13.24 -0.81 -23.58
N HIS A 66 -14.06 -0.91 -22.52
CA HIS A 66 -15.43 -1.41 -22.59
C HIS A 66 -16.42 -0.25 -22.54
N TRP A 67 -16.80 0.27 -23.70
CA TRP A 67 -17.63 1.48 -23.82
C TRP A 67 -18.99 1.37 -23.09
N GLN A 68 -19.59 0.19 -23.02
CA GLN A 68 -20.83 -0.02 -22.28
C GLN A 68 -20.64 0.24 -20.78
N SER A 69 -19.50 -0.18 -20.20
CA SER A 69 -19.18 0.13 -18.81
C SER A 69 -18.99 1.64 -18.59
N MET A 70 -18.42 2.34 -19.56
CA MET A 70 -18.25 3.80 -19.48
C MET A 70 -19.59 4.53 -19.46
N PHE A 71 -20.59 4.08 -20.23
CA PHE A 71 -21.95 4.61 -20.14
C PHE A 71 -22.60 4.30 -18.80
N VAL A 72 -22.42 3.09 -18.26
CA VAL A 72 -22.90 2.76 -16.92
C VAL A 72 -22.24 3.66 -15.88
N ALA A 73 -20.93 3.92 -15.95
CA ALA A 73 -20.26 4.86 -15.06
C ALA A 73 -20.74 6.31 -15.19
N ALA A 74 -21.34 6.69 -16.33
CA ALA A 74 -21.99 7.98 -16.55
C ALA A 74 -23.48 8.01 -16.15
N GLY A 75 -23.99 6.93 -15.54
CA GLY A 75 -25.39 6.83 -15.13
C GLY A 75 -26.35 6.31 -16.21
N ILE A 76 -25.84 5.91 -17.37
CA ILE A 76 -26.63 5.45 -18.51
C ILE A 76 -26.56 3.92 -18.57
N ASN A 77 -27.65 3.27 -18.19
CA ASN A 77 -27.73 1.82 -18.15
C ASN A 77 -27.96 1.23 -19.55
N VAL A 78 -26.89 0.66 -20.12
CA VAL A 78 -26.89 0.01 -21.45
C VAL A 78 -26.51 -1.47 -21.41
N THR A 79 -26.04 -1.97 -20.27
CA THR A 79 -25.61 -3.36 -20.08
C THR A 79 -25.67 -3.75 -18.61
N THR A 80 -25.85 -5.05 -18.34
CA THR A 80 -25.64 -5.64 -17.01
C THR A 80 -24.24 -6.23 -16.85
N ASP A 81 -23.49 -6.41 -17.93
CA ASP A 81 -22.11 -6.95 -17.92
C ASP A 81 -21.08 -5.83 -17.77
N VAL A 82 -21.00 -5.24 -16.58
CA VAL A 82 -20.05 -4.16 -16.27
C VAL A 82 -18.64 -4.73 -16.06
N LYS A 83 -17.72 -4.41 -16.97
CA LYS A 83 -16.28 -4.69 -16.84
C LYS A 83 -15.58 -3.63 -16.00
N THR A 84 -14.73 -4.07 -15.08
CA THR A 84 -13.89 -3.22 -14.22
C THR A 84 -12.41 -3.38 -14.55
N ILE A 85 -11.62 -2.40 -14.17
CA ILE A 85 -10.17 -2.38 -14.37
C ILE A 85 -9.45 -3.53 -13.66
N SER A 86 -8.26 -3.83 -14.16
CA SER A 86 -7.31 -4.74 -13.54
C SER A 86 -6.74 -4.18 -12.22
N ALA A 87 -6.20 -5.07 -11.37
CA ALA A 87 -5.48 -4.69 -10.16
C ALA A 87 -4.29 -3.76 -10.45
N LYS A 88 -3.58 -3.98 -11.56
CA LYS A 88 -2.46 -3.13 -11.98
C LYS A 88 -2.92 -1.68 -12.17
N THR A 89 -3.93 -1.49 -13.01
CA THR A 89 -4.51 -0.17 -13.31
C THR A 89 -5.11 0.47 -12.05
N LEU A 90 -5.71 -0.32 -11.17
CA LEU A 90 -6.24 0.12 -9.88
C LEU A 90 -5.15 0.78 -9.03
N PHE A 91 -4.04 0.09 -8.79
CA PHE A 91 -2.98 0.61 -7.92
C PHE A 91 -2.19 1.76 -8.56
N GLU A 92 -2.07 1.78 -9.89
CA GLU A 92 -1.55 2.94 -10.63
C GLU A 92 -2.43 4.17 -10.41
N ARG A 93 -3.75 4.05 -10.54
CA ARG A 93 -4.69 5.16 -10.29
C ARG A 93 -4.65 5.63 -8.83
N LEU A 94 -4.61 4.72 -7.87
CA LEU A 94 -4.50 5.08 -6.46
C LEU A 94 -3.22 5.87 -6.16
N ALA A 95 -2.07 5.51 -6.76
CA ALA A 95 -0.83 6.25 -6.58
C ALA A 95 -0.88 7.69 -7.12
N HIS A 96 -1.79 7.98 -8.05
CA HIS A 96 -2.02 9.32 -8.57
C HIS A 96 -3.04 10.13 -7.77
N LEU A 97 -4.03 9.47 -7.14
CA LEU A 97 -5.19 10.13 -6.53
C LEU A 97 -5.14 10.16 -5.00
N ALA A 98 -4.45 9.21 -4.36
CA ALA A 98 -4.32 9.13 -2.91
C ALA A 98 -2.93 9.65 -2.48
N PRO A 99 -2.83 10.83 -1.84
CA PRO A 99 -1.53 11.46 -1.55
C PRO A 99 -0.56 10.63 -0.70
N ARG A 100 -1.09 9.73 0.14
CA ARG A 100 -0.30 8.85 1.01
C ARG A 100 0.03 7.50 0.37
N PHE A 101 -0.56 7.18 -0.78
CA PHE A 101 -0.32 5.94 -1.51
C PHE A 101 0.90 6.11 -2.42
N ASP A 102 2.09 5.93 -1.85
CA ASP A 102 3.33 6.14 -2.58
C ASP A 102 3.69 4.96 -3.53
N LYS A 103 4.80 5.10 -4.26
CA LYS A 103 5.31 4.06 -5.17
C LYS A 103 5.72 2.77 -4.45
N THR A 104 6.08 2.84 -3.17
CA THR A 104 6.47 1.67 -2.37
C THR A 104 5.24 0.82 -2.05
N ILE A 105 4.14 1.46 -1.66
CA ILE A 105 2.84 0.83 -1.44
C ILE A 105 2.28 0.32 -2.76
N GLN A 106 2.34 1.12 -3.83
CA GLN A 106 1.92 0.70 -5.17
C GLN A 106 2.61 -0.60 -5.59
N LYS A 107 3.95 -0.64 -5.53
CA LYS A 107 4.71 -1.83 -5.91
C LYS A 107 4.32 -3.04 -5.07
N PHE A 108 4.17 -2.86 -3.76
CA PHE A 108 3.72 -3.93 -2.87
C PHE A 108 2.35 -4.50 -3.26
N CYS A 109 1.38 -3.63 -3.54
CA CYS A 109 0.04 -4.04 -3.94
C CYS A 109 0.04 -4.75 -5.31
N GLN A 110 0.88 -4.30 -6.24
CA GLN A 110 1.11 -4.97 -7.53
C GLN A 110 1.71 -6.38 -7.33
N ASP A 111 2.75 -6.51 -6.49
CA ASP A 111 3.37 -7.80 -6.18
C ASP A 111 2.34 -8.80 -5.59
N ILE A 112 1.41 -8.32 -4.74
CA ILE A 112 0.31 -9.14 -4.21
C ILE A 112 -0.65 -9.58 -5.32
N ALA A 113 -1.03 -8.67 -6.22
CA ALA A 113 -1.94 -9.00 -7.30
C ALA A 113 -1.34 -10.02 -8.28
N GLU A 114 -0.04 -9.91 -8.57
CA GLU A 114 0.70 -10.88 -9.38
C GLU A 114 0.73 -12.26 -8.73
N ARG A 115 1.01 -12.33 -7.41
CA ARG A 115 0.97 -13.59 -6.66
C ARG A 115 -0.40 -14.25 -6.69
N ARG A 116 -1.46 -13.47 -6.47
CA ARG A 116 -2.83 -13.99 -6.57
C ARG A 116 -3.12 -14.49 -7.99
N ASN A 117 -2.69 -13.77 -9.03
CA ASN A 117 -2.87 -14.23 -10.40
C ASN A 117 -2.14 -15.56 -10.67
N ALA A 118 -0.93 -15.74 -10.13
CA ALA A 118 -0.21 -17.01 -10.19
C ALA A 118 -0.96 -18.11 -9.42
N GLU A 119 -1.38 -17.86 -8.18
CA GLU A 119 -2.16 -18.82 -7.38
C GLU A 119 -3.45 -19.29 -8.09
N LEU A 120 -4.12 -18.40 -8.83
CA LEU A 120 -5.41 -18.69 -9.48
C LEU A 120 -5.29 -19.25 -10.90
N HIS A 121 -4.20 -18.94 -11.61
CA HIS A 121 -4.09 -19.19 -13.05
C HIS A 121 -2.83 -19.95 -13.49
N SER A 122 -1.86 -20.16 -12.59
CA SER A 122 -0.70 -21.02 -12.86
C SER A 122 -0.80 -22.32 -12.04
N ALA A 123 0.20 -23.19 -12.20
CA ALA A 123 0.38 -24.39 -11.37
C ALA A 123 1.27 -24.12 -10.14
N ASP A 124 1.62 -22.85 -9.88
CA ASP A 124 2.48 -22.46 -8.76
C ASP A 124 1.67 -22.27 -7.47
N LEU A 125 2.38 -22.34 -6.33
CA LEU A 125 1.82 -22.10 -4.99
C LEU A 125 2.56 -20.94 -4.29
N PRO A 126 2.48 -19.70 -4.82
CA PRO A 126 3.28 -18.57 -4.35
C PRO A 126 3.04 -18.16 -2.89
N PHE A 127 1.86 -18.45 -2.33
CA PHE A 127 1.57 -18.10 -0.92
C PHE A 127 2.22 -19.07 0.07
N LYS A 128 2.42 -20.34 -0.30
CA LYS A 128 3.06 -21.35 0.56
C LYS A 128 4.50 -21.01 0.94
N ALA A 129 5.21 -20.26 0.10
CA ALA A 129 6.61 -19.91 0.29
C ALA A 129 6.83 -18.56 1.00
N MET A 130 5.76 -17.87 1.43
CA MET A 130 5.84 -16.48 1.89
C MET A 130 6.11 -16.34 3.39
N ARG A 131 7.00 -15.41 3.77
CA ARG A 131 7.21 -15.02 5.17
C ARG A 131 6.12 -14.05 5.60
N LEU A 132 5.33 -14.43 6.60
CA LEU A 132 4.10 -13.73 6.98
C LEU A 132 4.38 -12.36 7.62
N GLU A 133 5.34 -12.27 8.54
CA GLU A 133 5.48 -11.12 9.45
C GLU A 133 5.81 -9.83 8.70
N ALA A 134 6.78 -9.89 7.77
CA ALA A 134 7.17 -8.75 6.96
C ALA A 134 6.09 -8.36 5.93
N TRP A 135 5.24 -9.32 5.55
CA TRP A 135 4.14 -9.09 4.64
C TRP A 135 2.97 -8.40 5.33
N GLU A 136 2.60 -8.82 6.55
CA GLU A 136 1.45 -8.26 7.27
C GLU A 136 1.59 -6.76 7.53
N ALA A 137 2.78 -6.29 7.94
CA ALA A 137 3.02 -4.87 8.17
C ALA A 137 2.75 -4.03 6.93
N ARG A 138 3.24 -4.48 5.77
CA ARG A 138 3.04 -3.78 4.50
C ARG A 138 1.57 -3.89 4.04
N TYR A 139 0.94 -5.04 4.28
CA TYR A 139 -0.47 -5.28 3.96
C TYR A 139 -1.39 -4.33 4.71
N TRP A 140 -1.28 -4.31 6.04
CA TRP A 140 -2.11 -3.43 6.87
C TRP A 140 -1.81 -1.97 6.61
N HIS A 141 -0.56 -1.60 6.31
CA HIS A 141 -0.22 -0.22 5.97
C HIS A 141 -0.86 0.23 4.65
N ALA A 142 -0.90 -0.64 3.64
CA ALA A 142 -1.60 -0.38 2.39
C ALA A 142 -3.11 -0.21 2.62
N CYS A 143 -3.73 -1.09 3.41
CA CYS A 143 -5.15 -0.99 3.75
C CYS A 143 -5.47 0.30 4.51
N ASP A 144 -4.67 0.63 5.53
CA ASP A 144 -4.82 1.86 6.32
C ASP A 144 -4.73 3.11 5.44
N THR A 145 -3.78 3.14 4.51
CA THR A 145 -3.60 4.25 3.56
C THR A 145 -4.81 4.42 2.65
N ILE A 146 -5.38 3.33 2.14
CA ILE A 146 -6.58 3.38 1.30
C ILE A 146 -7.81 3.80 2.13
N LEU A 147 -7.97 3.26 3.34
CA LEU A 147 -9.07 3.63 4.24
C LEU A 147 -9.04 5.12 4.58
N HIS A 148 -7.88 5.66 4.92
CA HIS A 148 -7.72 7.09 5.18
C HIS A 148 -8.07 7.97 3.96
N HIS A 149 -7.75 7.52 2.75
CA HIS A 149 -8.14 8.25 1.53
C HIS A 149 -9.66 8.35 1.37
N MET A 150 -10.40 7.33 1.83
CA MET A 150 -11.86 7.32 1.84
C MET A 150 -12.48 7.92 3.11
N SER A 151 -11.69 8.55 4.00
CA SER A 151 -12.13 8.99 5.33
C SER A 151 -12.76 7.86 6.18
N SER A 152 -12.28 6.63 5.98
CA SER A 152 -12.68 5.43 6.71
C SER A 152 -11.57 4.99 7.69
N SER A 153 -11.79 3.88 8.41
CA SER A 153 -10.93 3.39 9.49
C SER A 153 -10.93 1.86 9.55
N PHE A 154 -10.02 1.28 10.34
CA PHE A 154 -10.07 -0.16 10.60
C PHE A 154 -11.33 -0.55 11.37
N GLU A 155 -11.84 0.29 12.25
CA GLU A 155 -13.03 0.02 13.04
C GLU A 155 -14.28 -0.08 12.16
N SER A 156 -14.39 0.79 11.15
CA SER A 156 -15.49 0.74 10.19
C SER A 156 -15.35 -0.42 9.20
N TRP A 157 -14.13 -0.86 8.88
CA TRP A 157 -13.85 -1.92 7.91
C TRP A 157 -13.84 -3.33 8.52
N LEU A 158 -13.15 -3.52 9.63
CA LEU A 158 -12.97 -4.80 10.32
C LEU A 158 -13.96 -5.00 11.46
N GLY A 159 -14.42 -3.90 12.08
CA GLY A 159 -15.10 -3.93 13.37
C GLY A 159 -14.11 -3.72 14.53
N ALA A 160 -14.61 -3.25 15.66
CA ALA A 160 -13.77 -2.82 16.78
C ALA A 160 -12.88 -3.94 17.36
N GLY A 161 -13.35 -5.20 17.38
CA GLY A 161 -12.58 -6.33 17.90
C GLY A 161 -11.38 -6.71 17.03
N ASP A 162 -11.58 -6.72 15.71
CA ASP A 162 -10.56 -7.16 14.75
C ASP A 162 -9.60 -6.03 14.34
N ALA A 163 -9.93 -4.77 14.66
CA ALA A 163 -9.12 -3.60 14.34
C ALA A 163 -7.86 -3.43 15.22
N GLU A 164 -7.86 -4.01 16.43
CA GLU A 164 -6.79 -3.81 17.41
C GLU A 164 -5.46 -4.43 16.94
N ALA A 165 -5.49 -5.66 16.42
CA ALA A 165 -4.26 -6.35 16.05
C ALA A 165 -3.53 -5.68 14.86
N PRO A 166 -4.21 -5.30 13.75
CA PRO A 166 -3.61 -4.51 12.68
C PRO A 166 -3.05 -3.17 13.17
N ARG A 167 -3.77 -2.43 14.02
CA ARG A 167 -3.31 -1.13 14.52
C ARG A 167 -2.05 -1.28 15.37
N ARG A 168 -2.03 -2.22 16.31
CA ARG A 168 -0.86 -2.50 17.13
C ARG A 168 0.36 -2.85 16.27
N LEU A 169 0.16 -3.65 15.22
CA LEU A 169 1.23 -4.04 14.30
C LEU A 169 1.82 -2.82 13.57
N LEU A 170 0.97 -1.89 13.12
CA LEU A 170 1.43 -0.64 12.50
C LEU A 170 2.16 0.28 13.49
N ASP A 171 1.69 0.38 14.73
CA ASP A 171 2.35 1.16 15.77
C ASP A 171 3.74 0.60 16.11
N GLU A 172 3.87 -0.72 16.21
CA GLU A 172 5.15 -1.40 16.42
C GLU A 172 6.11 -1.17 15.23
N ALA A 173 5.61 -1.27 14.00
CA ALA A 173 6.38 -0.98 12.80
C ALA A 173 6.85 0.49 12.74
N ALA A 174 5.99 1.44 13.11
CA ALA A 174 6.32 2.86 13.14
C ALA A 174 7.37 3.19 14.22
N LYS A 175 7.27 2.57 15.40
CA LYS A 175 8.27 2.69 16.48
C LYS A 175 9.62 2.12 16.04
N ALA A 176 9.62 0.93 15.41
CA ALA A 176 10.84 0.30 14.89
C ALA A 176 11.51 1.15 13.81
N LEU A 177 10.72 1.70 12.87
CA LEU A 177 11.22 2.62 11.84
C LEU A 177 11.83 3.89 12.45
N THR A 178 11.14 4.48 13.42
CA THR A 178 11.63 5.68 14.13
C THR A 178 12.96 5.41 14.82
N ALA A 179 13.09 4.28 15.51
CA ALA A 179 14.34 3.88 16.16
C ALA A 179 15.47 3.66 15.13
N ALA A 180 15.19 2.98 14.02
CA ALA A 180 16.15 2.75 12.96
C ALA A 180 16.63 4.05 12.29
N VAL A 181 15.72 5.00 12.03
CA VAL A 181 16.06 6.33 11.49
C VAL A 181 16.94 7.10 12.45
N LYS A 182 16.61 7.13 13.75
CA LYS A 182 17.43 7.78 14.78
C LYS A 182 18.86 7.22 14.80
N LEU A 183 19.01 5.89 14.80
CA LEU A 183 20.32 5.24 14.75
C LEU A 183 21.11 5.62 13.48
N ARG A 184 20.46 5.68 12.32
CA ARG A 184 21.10 6.08 11.06
C ARG A 184 21.54 7.55 11.06
N VAL A 185 20.74 8.44 11.65
CA VAL A 185 21.07 9.86 11.79
C VAL A 185 22.28 10.03 12.72
N GLU A 186 22.31 9.35 13.87
CA GLU A 186 23.45 9.42 14.78
C GLU A 186 24.72 8.83 14.15
N ALA A 187 24.64 7.68 13.48
CA ALA A 187 25.78 7.10 12.77
C ALA A 187 26.31 8.02 11.65
N ALA A 188 25.41 8.70 10.91
CA ALA A 188 25.80 9.66 9.89
C ALA A 188 26.46 10.91 10.50
N LYS A 189 25.96 11.38 11.65
CA LYS A 189 26.51 12.52 12.40
C LYS A 189 27.91 12.20 12.93
N GLU A 190 28.11 11.04 13.54
CA GLU A 190 29.42 10.57 14.02
C GLU A 190 30.42 10.47 12.87
N ARG A 191 30.01 9.90 11.73
CA ARG A 191 30.85 9.82 10.53
C ARG A 191 31.24 11.20 10.01
N PHE A 192 30.30 12.16 10.00
CA PHE A 192 30.55 13.53 9.57
C PHE A 192 31.54 14.26 10.50
N GLU A 193 31.36 14.15 11.81
CA GLU A 193 32.28 14.72 12.81
C GLU A 193 33.67 14.09 12.74
N GLY A 194 33.77 12.78 12.48
CA GLY A 194 35.03 12.08 12.23
C GLY A 194 35.77 12.64 11.02
N LEU A 195 35.06 12.86 9.90
CA LEU A 195 35.64 13.46 8.69
C LEU A 195 36.12 14.89 8.93
N LYS A 196 35.38 15.69 9.71
CA LYS A 196 35.78 17.07 10.05
C LYS A 196 37.09 17.11 10.84
N LYS A 197 37.28 16.19 11.80
CA LYS A 197 38.53 16.06 12.58
C LYS A 197 39.72 15.66 11.71
N THR A 198 39.53 14.69 10.80
CA THR A 198 40.57 14.26 9.85
C THR A 198 40.93 15.36 8.84
N SER A 199 39.95 16.15 8.41
CA SER A 199 40.15 17.29 7.49
C SER A 199 40.89 18.45 8.18
N ALA A 200 40.63 18.69 9.47
CA ALA A 200 41.28 19.72 10.25
C ALA A 200 42.75 19.40 10.57
N SER A 201 43.12 18.12 10.72
CA SER A 201 44.51 17.68 10.89
C SER A 201 45.33 17.66 9.59
N ALA A 202 44.68 17.85 8.43
CA ALA A 202 45.33 17.80 7.12
C ALA A 202 45.61 19.19 6.50
N LEU A 203 45.35 20.29 7.23
CA LEU A 203 45.72 21.64 6.80
C LEU A 203 47.23 21.86 7.05
N PRO A 204 48.08 21.97 6.01
CA PRO A 204 49.48 22.33 6.21
C PRO A 204 49.56 23.75 6.79
N ALA A 205 50.40 23.91 7.81
CA ALA A 205 50.71 25.21 8.40
C ALA A 205 51.12 26.20 7.29
N LYS A 206 50.49 27.38 7.28
CA LYS A 206 50.81 28.45 6.33
C LYS A 206 52.32 28.70 6.34
N PRO A 207 53.01 28.73 5.18
CA PRO A 207 54.43 29.02 5.15
C PRO A 207 54.68 30.43 5.71
N SER A 208 55.62 30.53 6.64
CA SER A 208 56.07 31.79 7.22
C SER A 208 56.65 32.69 6.13
N CYS A 209 56.15 33.92 6.03
CA CYS A 209 56.72 34.94 5.16
C CYS A 209 58.15 35.26 5.62
N VAL A 210 59.15 34.79 4.89
CA VAL A 210 60.53 35.27 5.00
C VAL A 210 60.60 36.61 4.29
N ARG A 211 60.81 37.70 5.04
CA ARG A 211 61.15 39.01 4.45
C ARG A 211 62.60 38.95 3.91
N PRO A 212 62.86 39.37 2.67
CA PRO A 212 64.24 39.53 2.21
C PRO A 212 64.86 40.77 2.86
N SER A 213 66.04 40.58 3.46
CA SER A 213 66.95 41.66 3.84
C SER A 213 67.58 42.22 2.58
N ILE A 214 67.40 43.52 2.32
CA ILE A 214 68.10 44.24 1.26
C ILE A 214 69.23 45.01 1.93
N SER A 215 70.47 44.67 1.55
CA SER A 215 71.67 45.50 1.72
C SER A 215 71.95 46.23 0.40
#